data_AF-A0A401S109-F1
#
_entry.id   AF-A0A401S109-F1
#
_cell.length_a   1.000
_cell.length_b   1.000
_cell.length_c   1.000
_cell.angle_alpha   90.00
_cell.angle_beta   90.00
_cell.angle_gamma   90.00
#
_symmetry.space_group_name_H-M   'P 1'
#
loop_
_entity.id
_entity.type
_entity.pdbx_description
1 polymer ?
#
loop_
_entity_poly.entity_id
_entity_poly.type
_entity_poly.pdbx_seq_one_letter_code
_entity_poly.pdbx_strand_id
1 'polypeptide(L)'
;MIEGWNPVLQSLLGTFFTWGLTAAGAALVFIFSHGQKQILDGSLGFAAGVMLAASYWSLLAPAIEMAESSGTYGAFSFLPVGVGFTLGATFVYLADLLLPSLIPGDKLKPALEIGLISCGFRAPWCAHS
;
A
#
# COMPACT_ATOMS: atom_id res chain seq x y z
N MET A 1 -13.67 12.37 -19.52
CA MET A 1 -13.85 11.43 -20.63
C MET A 1 -14.04 12.30 -21.86
N ILE A 2 -13.05 12.32 -22.77
CA ILE A 2 -13.12 13.21 -23.94
C ILE A 2 -14.13 12.57 -24.91
N GLU A 3 -15.28 13.20 -25.10
CA GLU A 3 -16.29 12.72 -26.06
C GLU A 3 -15.71 12.78 -27.48
N GLY A 4 -15.66 11.62 -28.15
CA GLY A 4 -15.26 11.48 -29.56
C GLY A 4 -13.99 10.68 -29.83
N TRP A 5 -13.22 10.26 -28.81
CA TRP A 5 -12.03 9.44 -28.99
C TRP A 5 -12.28 7.96 -28.66
N ASN A 6 -11.63 7.06 -29.41
CA ASN A 6 -11.79 5.61 -29.20
C ASN A 6 -11.34 5.24 -27.77
N PRO A 7 -12.19 4.63 -26.93
CA PRO A 7 -11.87 4.29 -25.54
C PRO A 7 -10.61 3.45 -25.40
N VAL A 8 -10.28 2.65 -26.42
CA VAL A 8 -9.05 1.84 -26.48
C VAL A 8 -7.80 2.71 -26.50
N LEU A 9 -7.81 3.82 -27.26
CA LEU A 9 -6.66 4.72 -27.36
C LEU A 9 -6.46 5.50 -26.07
N GLN A 10 -7.55 5.86 -25.38
CA GLN A 10 -7.48 6.53 -24.08
C GLN A 10 -6.90 5.59 -23.00
N SER A 11 -7.31 4.32 -22.96
CA SER A 11 -6.71 3.34 -22.03
C SER A 11 -5.24 3.05 -22.34
N LEU A 12 -4.88 3.02 -23.63
CA LEU A 12 -3.51 2.76 -24.07
C LEU A 12 -2.57 3.90 -23.67
N LEU A 13 -2.97 5.15 -23.92
CA LEU A 13 -2.22 6.33 -23.45
C LEU A 13 -2.15 6.40 -21.92
N GLY A 14 -3.24 6.09 -21.23
CA GLY A 14 -3.25 6.00 -19.76
C GLY A 14 -2.24 4.97 -19.24
N THR A 15 -2.21 3.77 -19.85
CA THR A 15 -1.30 2.69 -19.44
C THR A 15 0.15 3.04 -19.74
N PHE A 16 0.46 3.58 -20.92
CA PHE A 16 1.81 4.04 -21.25
C PHE A 16 2.27 5.16 -20.32
N PHE A 17 1.37 6.07 -19.94
CA PHE A 17 1.69 7.12 -18.98
C PHE A 17 2.01 6.56 -17.60
N THR A 18 1.21 5.62 -17.08
CA THR A 18 1.48 4.96 -15.79
C THR A 18 2.81 4.21 -15.81
N TRP A 19 3.07 3.43 -16.86
CA TRP A 19 4.34 2.71 -17.02
C TRP A 19 5.53 3.67 -17.17
N GLY A 20 5.33 4.78 -17.89
CA GLY A 20 6.34 5.84 -18.04
C GLY A 20 6.69 6.49 -16.71
N LEU A 21 5.70 6.77 -15.85
CA LEU A 21 5.95 7.27 -14.49
C LEU A 21 6.71 6.25 -13.63
N THR A 22 6.38 4.96 -13.72
CA THR A 22 7.13 3.89 -13.03
C THR A 22 8.58 3.82 -13.52
N ALA A 23 8.80 3.86 -14.83
CA ALA A 23 10.14 3.87 -15.42
C ALA A 23 10.92 5.12 -15.03
N ALA A 24 10.29 6.30 -15.01
CA ALA A 24 10.89 7.54 -14.55
C ALA A 24 11.27 7.48 -13.06
N GLY A 25 10.39 6.95 -12.20
CA GLY A 25 10.68 6.74 -10.78
C GLY A 25 11.86 5.80 -10.54
N ALA A 26 11.94 4.70 -11.29
CA ALA A 26 13.08 3.78 -11.24
C ALA A 26 14.37 4.40 -11.81
N ALA A 27 14.27 5.24 -12.85
CA ALA A 27 15.41 5.94 -13.44
C ALA A 27 16.10 6.89 -12.46
N LEU A 28 15.35 7.50 -11.53
CA LEU A 28 15.91 8.37 -10.49
C LEU A 28 16.89 7.63 -9.57
N VAL A 29 16.72 6.32 -9.36
CA VAL A 29 17.63 5.50 -8.53
C VAL A 29 19.04 5.43 -9.13
N PHE A 30 19.19 5.51 -10.46
CA PHE A 30 20.52 5.52 -11.09
C PHE A 30 21.28 6.83 -10.88
N ILE A 31 20.58 7.93 -10.63
CA ILE A 31 21.18 9.24 -10.32
C ILE A 31 21.55 9.33 -8.83
N PHE A 32 20.75 8.70 -7.95
CA PHE A 32 21.01 8.62 -6.51
C PHE A 32 21.74 7.32 -6.15
N SER A 33 23.06 7.26 -6.38
CA SER A 33 23.87 6.07 -6.06
C SER A 33 24.87 6.32 -4.92
N HIS A 34 24.79 5.44 -3.91
CA HIS A 34 25.69 5.24 -2.75
C HIS A 34 25.81 6.38 -1.71
N GLY A 35 24.85 6.49 -0.79
CA GLY A 35 25.15 7.16 0.49
C GLY A 35 24.00 7.51 1.44
N GLN A 36 22.77 7.71 0.95
CA GLN A 36 21.70 8.32 1.76
C GLN A 36 20.51 7.38 1.96
N LYS A 37 20.71 6.37 2.81
CA LYS A 37 19.64 5.44 3.26
C LYS A 37 18.41 6.21 3.75
N GLN A 38 18.62 7.35 4.41
CA GLN A 38 17.57 8.25 4.88
C GLN A 38 16.67 8.81 3.77
N ILE A 39 17.19 9.10 2.57
CA ILE A 39 16.38 9.59 1.45
C ILE A 39 15.58 8.43 0.84
N LEU A 40 16.17 7.24 0.78
CA LEU A 40 15.47 6.04 0.31
C LEU A 40 14.33 5.64 1.27
N ASP A 41 14.58 5.66 2.57
CA ASP A 41 13.55 5.42 3.59
C ASP A 41 12.48 6.52 3.56
N GLY A 42 12.86 7.77 3.29
CA GLY A 42 11.95 8.89 3.09
C GLY A 42 11.06 8.74 1.86
N SER A 43 11.59 8.26 0.73
CA SER A 43 10.81 8.04 -0.50
C SER A 43 9.87 6.83 -0.37
N LEU A 44 10.30 5.77 0.30
CA LEU A 44 9.45 4.62 0.64
C LEU A 44 8.30 5.02 1.58
N GLY A 45 8.60 5.84 2.61
CA GLY A 45 7.59 6.39 3.51
C GLY A 45 6.61 7.34 2.80
N PHE A 46 7.09 8.18 1.88
CA PHE A 46 6.26 9.04 1.05
C PHE A 46 5.32 8.23 0.14
N ALA A 47 5.84 7.20 -0.53
CA ALA A 47 5.04 6.30 -1.36
C ALA A 47 3.95 5.59 -0.55
N ALA A 48 4.29 5.08 0.65
CA ALA A 48 3.32 4.49 1.56
C ALA A 48 2.23 5.51 1.96
N GLY A 49 2.62 6.76 2.27
CA GLY A 49 1.69 7.83 2.62
C GLY A 49 0.71 8.19 1.49
N VAL A 50 1.20 8.35 0.26
CA VAL A 50 0.36 8.63 -0.93
C VAL A 50 -0.67 7.51 -1.14
N MET A 51 -0.25 6.25 -0.99
CA MET A 51 -1.14 5.10 -1.15
C MET A 51 -2.25 5.06 -0.08
N LEU A 52 -1.93 5.37 1.18
CA LEU A 52 -2.91 5.45 2.26
C LEU A 52 -3.90 6.60 2.07
N ALA A 53 -3.41 7.79 1.68
CA ALA A 53 -4.26 8.96 1.45
C ALA A 53 -5.24 8.75 0.29
N ALA A 54 -4.74 8.21 -0.84
CA ALA A 54 -5.58 7.88 -2.00
C ALA A 54 -6.67 6.86 -1.61
N SER A 55 -6.32 5.84 -0.83
CA SER A 55 -7.29 4.84 -0.35
C SER A 55 -8.38 5.47 0.52
N TYR A 56 -8.04 6.40 1.42
CA TYR A 56 -9.02 7.06 2.28
C TYR A 56 -10.01 7.94 1.50
N TRP A 57 -9.52 8.78 0.58
CA TRP A 57 -10.38 9.71 -0.18
C TRP A 57 -11.11 9.04 -1.34
N SER A 58 -10.46 8.12 -2.06
CA SER A 58 -11.06 7.48 -3.23
C SER A 58 -11.96 6.30 -2.87
N LEU A 59 -11.78 5.65 -1.71
CA LEU A 59 -12.55 4.46 -1.35
C LEU A 59 -13.28 4.61 -0.01
N LEU A 60 -12.63 5.09 1.05
CA LEU A 60 -13.26 5.07 2.38
C LEU A 60 -14.38 6.11 2.53
N ALA A 61 -14.14 7.34 2.07
CA ALA A 61 -15.16 8.41 2.06
C ALA A 61 -16.42 8.03 1.26
N PRO A 62 -16.33 7.61 -0.02
CA PRO A 62 -17.51 7.18 -0.77
C PRO A 62 -18.14 5.88 -0.23
N ALA A 63 -17.37 4.95 0.34
CA ALA A 63 -17.92 3.72 0.92
C ALA A 63 -18.80 4.00 2.15
N ILE A 64 -18.47 5.01 2.96
CA ILE A 64 -19.28 5.40 4.11
C ILE A 64 -20.61 6.01 3.65
N GLU A 65 -20.59 6.86 2.63
CA GLU A 65 -21.81 7.47 2.05
C GLU A 65 -22.74 6.39 1.44
N MET A 66 -22.17 5.39 0.75
CA MET A 66 -22.92 4.25 0.23
C MET A 66 -23.51 3.34 1.34
N ALA A 67 -22.79 3.18 2.46
CA ALA A 67 -23.25 2.43 3.63
C ALA A 67 -24.37 3.17 4.40
N GLU A 68 -24.34 4.50 4.43
CA GLU A 68 -25.37 5.33 5.05
C GLU A 68 -26.68 5.32 4.22
N SER A 69 -26.56 5.36 2.89
CA SER A 69 -27.69 5.34 1.95
C SER A 69 -28.46 4.01 1.94
N SER A 70 -27.83 2.89 2.33
CA SER A 70 -28.44 1.55 2.31
C SER A 70 -29.33 1.23 3.53
N GLY A 71 -29.55 2.20 4.43
CA GLY A 71 -30.73 2.29 5.30
C GLY A 71 -30.97 1.17 6.34
N THR A 72 -30.08 0.18 6.44
CA THR A 72 -30.32 -1.02 7.29
C THR A 72 -29.61 -0.94 8.64
N TYR A 73 -28.63 -0.04 8.81
CA TYR A 73 -27.92 0.19 10.08
C TYR A 73 -27.53 1.67 10.20
N GLY A 74 -28.34 2.48 10.90
CA GLY A 74 -28.11 3.93 11.08
C GLY A 74 -26.71 4.30 11.59
N ALA A 75 -26.48 4.35 12.90
CA ALA A 75 -25.22 4.83 13.51
C ALA A 75 -23.99 3.89 13.34
N PHE A 76 -24.14 2.78 12.59
CA PHE A 76 -23.10 1.74 12.42
C PHE A 76 -22.61 1.61 10.96
N SER A 77 -22.79 2.62 10.11
CA SER A 77 -22.34 2.63 8.70
C SER A 77 -20.82 2.43 8.52
N PHE A 78 -20.02 2.73 9.54
CA PHE A 78 -18.57 2.49 9.55
C PHE A 78 -18.20 1.01 9.75
N LEU A 79 -19.13 0.21 10.29
CA LEU A 79 -18.92 -1.18 10.66
C LEU A 79 -18.68 -2.09 9.45
N PRO A 80 -19.50 -2.06 8.36
CA PRO A 80 -19.22 -2.87 7.17
C PRO A 80 -17.93 -2.47 6.46
N VAL A 81 -17.61 -1.17 6.41
CA VAL A 81 -16.37 -0.67 5.79
C VAL A 81 -15.15 -1.12 6.61
N GLY A 82 -15.21 -0.99 7.94
CA GLY A 82 -14.15 -1.44 8.85
C GLY A 82 -13.95 -2.95 8.85
N VAL A 83 -15.04 -3.73 8.82
CA VAL A 83 -14.98 -5.20 8.72
C VAL A 83 -14.39 -5.63 7.38
N GLY A 84 -14.78 -5.01 6.27
CA GLY A 84 -14.19 -5.29 4.96
C GLY A 84 -12.70 -4.97 4.91
N PHE A 85 -12.30 -3.81 5.44
CA PHE A 85 -10.89 -3.41 5.49
C PHE A 85 -10.05 -4.33 6.39
N THR A 86 -10.53 -4.68 7.58
CA THR A 86 -9.83 -5.58 8.51
C THR A 86 -9.74 -7.01 7.98
N LEU A 87 -10.78 -7.51 7.31
CA LEU A 87 -10.75 -8.82 6.65
C LEU A 87 -9.74 -8.83 5.49
N GLY A 88 -9.69 -7.76 4.67
CA GLY A 88 -8.68 -7.62 3.62
C GLY A 88 -7.25 -7.54 4.17
N ALA A 89 -7.02 -6.77 5.23
CA ALA A 89 -5.73 -6.69 5.90
C ALA A 89 -5.31 -8.05 6.51
N THR A 90 -6.27 -8.76 7.13
CA THR A 90 -6.04 -10.10 7.67
C THR A 90 -5.69 -11.10 6.57
N PHE A 91 -6.35 -11.00 5.42
CA PHE A 91 -6.06 -11.84 4.26
C PHE A 91 -4.63 -11.63 3.74
N VAL A 92 -4.20 -10.38 3.56
CA VAL A 92 -2.82 -10.08 3.13
C VAL A 92 -1.81 -10.57 4.17
N TYR A 93 -2.08 -10.36 5.46
CA TYR A 93 -1.22 -10.87 6.54
C TYR A 93 -1.10 -12.40 6.53
N LEU A 94 -2.20 -13.12 6.29
CA LEU A 94 -2.17 -14.58 6.14
C LEU A 94 -1.39 -15.01 4.88
N ALA A 95 -1.53 -14.27 3.78
CA ALA A 95 -0.75 -14.53 2.57
C ALA A 95 0.76 -14.36 2.84
N ASP A 96 1.16 -13.31 3.55
CA ASP A 96 2.55 -13.08 3.95
C ASP A 96 3.10 -14.19 4.86
N LEU A 97 2.25 -14.83 5.67
CA LEU A 97 2.63 -15.98 6.49
C LEU A 97 2.74 -17.29 5.69
N LEU A 98 1.96 -17.42 4.62
CA LEU A 98 1.98 -18.59 3.74
C LEU A 98 3.16 -18.57 2.76
N LEU A 99 3.59 -17.39 2.28
CA LEU A 99 4.72 -17.22 1.38
C LEU A 99 6.04 -17.90 1.85
N PRO A 100 6.52 -17.72 3.10
CA PRO A 100 7.73 -18.40 3.56
C PRO A 100 7.56 -19.91 3.71
N SER A 101 6.33 -20.41 3.80
CA SER A 101 6.03 -21.85 3.88
C SER A 101 6.07 -22.54 2.51
N LEU A 102 5.89 -21.79 1.42
CA LEU A 102 5.88 -22.31 0.04
C LEU A 102 7.24 -22.19 -0.67
N ILE A 103 8.13 -21.33 -0.18
CA ILE A 103 9.49 -21.17 -0.69
C ILE A 103 10.45 -21.92 0.25
N PRO A 104 10.89 -23.16 -0.09
CA PRO A 104 11.95 -23.86 0.62
C PRO A 104 13.31 -23.19 0.35
N GLY A 105 13.49 -22.01 0.92
CA GLY A 105 14.73 -21.25 0.97
C GLY A 105 15.14 -21.12 2.43
N ASP A 106 16.17 -21.88 2.80
CA ASP A 106 16.80 -21.84 4.12
C ASP A 106 17.31 -20.40 4.44
N LYS A 107 17.27 -20.01 5.73
CA LYS A 107 17.76 -18.74 6.35
C LYS A 107 16.80 -17.54 6.59
N LEU A 108 15.48 -17.71 6.66
CA LEU A 108 14.58 -16.66 7.20
C LEU A 108 14.17 -16.92 8.67
N LYS A 109 15.15 -16.97 9.59
CA LYS A 109 14.88 -17.23 11.03
C LYS A 109 15.32 -16.15 12.03
N PRO A 110 16.11 -15.09 11.71
CA PRO A 110 16.30 -13.99 12.66
C PRO A 110 15.36 -12.78 12.46
N ALA A 111 14.76 -12.56 11.28
CA ALA A 111 13.97 -11.33 11.03
C ALA A 111 12.57 -11.34 11.66
N LEU A 112 11.90 -12.50 11.71
CA LEU A 112 10.54 -12.62 12.23
C LEU A 112 10.50 -12.60 13.77
N GLU A 113 11.49 -13.17 14.44
CA GLU A 113 11.55 -13.20 15.91
C GLU A 113 11.97 -11.84 16.50
N ILE A 114 12.88 -11.12 15.82
CA ILE A 114 13.36 -9.80 16.27
C ILE A 114 12.32 -8.69 16.00
N GLY A 115 11.56 -8.77 14.89
CA GLY A 115 10.52 -7.79 14.56
C GLY A 115 9.31 -7.83 15.50
N LEU A 116 8.90 -9.01 15.97
CA LEU A 116 7.75 -9.18 16.86
C LEU A 116 8.04 -8.75 18.31
N ILE A 117 9.28 -8.92 18.79
CA ILE A 117 9.67 -8.51 20.15
C ILE A 117 9.98 -7.01 20.23
N SER A 118 10.52 -6.41 19.15
CA SER A 118 10.88 -4.98 19.15
C SER A 118 9.67 -4.04 18.95
N CYS A 119 8.61 -4.47 18.25
CA CYS A 119 7.43 -3.63 18.01
C CYS A 119 6.49 -3.51 19.22
N GLY A 120 6.68 -4.31 20.27
CA GLY A 120 5.78 -4.32 21.42
C GLY A 120 5.91 -3.15 22.39
N PHE A 121 7.00 -2.36 22.41
CA PHE A 121 7.21 -1.42 23.53
C PHE A 121 8.04 -0.13 23.29
N ARG A 122 8.48 0.20 22.06
CA ARG A 122 9.25 1.44 21.86
C ARG A 122 9.22 1.96 20.42
N ALA A 123 8.39 2.98 20.16
CA ALA A 123 8.74 4.00 19.16
C ALA A 123 9.86 4.89 19.72
N PRO A 124 10.60 5.71 18.95
CA PRO A 124 10.81 5.83 17.50
C PRO A 124 12.32 5.62 17.18
N TRP A 125 12.84 5.80 15.96
CA TRP A 125 14.30 5.83 15.72
C TRP A 125 15.13 4.58 16.11
N CYS A 126 15.19 3.58 15.22
CA CYS A 126 16.42 2.78 15.08
C CYS A 126 17.00 3.01 13.69
N ALA A 127 17.57 4.20 13.53
CA ALA A 127 18.61 4.45 12.56
C ALA A 127 19.84 3.58 12.88
N HIS A 128 20.65 3.30 11.86
CA HIS A 128 21.98 2.69 11.92
C HIS A 128 22.05 1.16 12.11
N SER A 129 21.83 0.43 11.02
CA SER A 129 22.79 -0.57 10.51
C SER A 129 22.41 -0.96 9.09
#